data_AF-A0A5Q2FFX7-F1
#
_entry.id   AF-A0A5Q2FFX7-F1
#
_cell.length_a   1.000
_cell.length_b   1.000
_cell.length_c   1.000
_cell.angle_alpha   90.00
_cell.angle_beta   90.00
_cell.angle_gamma   90.00
#
_symmetry.space_group_name_H-M   'P 1'
#
loop_
_entity.id
_entity.type
_entity.pdbx_description
1 polymer ?
#
loop_
_entity_poly.entity_id
_entity_poly.type
_entity_poly.pdbx_seq_one_letter_code
_entity_poly.pdbx_strand_id
1 'polypeptide(L)'
;MAIVHCKVLGFVNMLGRAGRIRCAPFRSDPIRGGCSMVPVASFVFMAVTVVIAFGVPLGGLIWLQTRRTSGGAPRYPAVGRAFLCGALAFTAAQVLTRLPLMALLATHRAHPLAAFLLSGPVASYTAGLFEETGRLVVMVLLLRRFHRWIDGVSFGLGHGGIEAMLLVGLSYVSNLVIAVMINTGQWSRLAAMLPADRAGAVRDAMVGTPSVLFLAAGVERISAIGVHVALSVLVLWGVHRQRKALAWLVAVVLHGTVNLTAILMAGARIGPWWIELVLLVLAAALLVLAVRLRPAMAADVTPDLRRMPPPIAQRV
;
A
#
# COMPACT_ATOMS: atom_id res chain seq x y z
N MET A 1 2.50 -1.59 -3.99
CA MET A 1 2.10 -2.99 -4.30
C MET A 1 3.12 -3.76 -5.15
N ALA A 2 3.65 -3.19 -6.23
CA ALA A 2 4.51 -3.91 -7.14
C ALA A 2 5.96 -4.12 -6.66
N ILE A 3 6.52 -3.32 -5.75
CA ILE A 3 7.86 -3.57 -5.17
C ILE A 3 7.79 -4.60 -4.04
N VAL A 4 6.77 -4.56 -3.18
CA VAL A 4 6.51 -5.65 -2.23
C VAL A 4 6.26 -6.95 -3.01
N HIS A 5 5.43 -6.91 -4.05
CA HIS A 5 5.17 -8.09 -4.89
C HIS A 5 6.36 -8.47 -5.79
N CYS A 6 7.24 -7.55 -6.22
CA CYS A 6 8.44 -7.85 -7.03
C CYS A 6 9.66 -8.22 -6.16
N LYS A 7 9.73 -7.80 -4.89
CA LYS A 7 10.67 -8.34 -3.90
C LYS A 7 10.22 -9.73 -3.43
N VAL A 8 8.90 -9.95 -3.27
CA VAL A 8 8.32 -11.28 -2.98
C VAL A 8 8.36 -12.23 -4.19
N LEU A 9 8.09 -11.76 -5.42
CA LEU A 9 8.16 -12.57 -6.65
C LEU A 9 9.57 -12.68 -7.23
N GLY A 10 10.45 -11.69 -7.04
CA GLY A 10 11.87 -11.79 -7.39
C GLY A 10 12.55 -12.91 -6.60
N PHE A 11 12.10 -13.13 -5.37
CA PHE A 11 12.47 -14.28 -4.55
C PHE A 11 11.91 -15.61 -5.11
N VAL A 12 10.68 -15.63 -5.63
CA VAL A 12 10.08 -16.83 -6.28
C VAL A 12 10.73 -17.16 -7.63
N ASN A 13 11.13 -16.16 -8.43
CA ASN A 13 11.76 -16.38 -9.74
C ASN A 13 13.22 -16.86 -9.65
N MET A 14 13.91 -16.58 -8.54
CA MET A 14 15.23 -17.13 -8.25
C MET A 14 15.18 -18.65 -8.00
N LEU A 15 14.05 -19.17 -7.50
CA LEU A 15 13.82 -20.60 -7.27
C LEU A 15 13.56 -21.40 -8.57
N GLY A 16 13.19 -20.72 -9.67
CA GLY A 16 12.83 -21.38 -10.94
C GLY A 16 13.97 -21.58 -11.94
N ARG A 17 15.19 -21.08 -11.67
CA ARG A 17 16.33 -21.10 -12.61
C ARG A 17 17.59 -21.80 -12.09
N ALA A 18 17.47 -22.70 -11.12
CA ALA A 18 18.56 -23.60 -10.76
C ALA A 18 18.69 -24.73 -11.79
N GLY A 19 19.23 -24.40 -12.97
CA GLY A 19 19.69 -25.37 -13.95
C GLY A 19 20.91 -26.13 -13.40
N ARG A 20 20.89 -27.45 -13.59
CA ARG A 20 21.90 -28.46 -13.21
C ARG A 20 23.34 -27.93 -13.18
N ILE A 21 23.91 -27.77 -11.99
CA ILE A 21 25.36 -27.70 -11.77
C ILE A 21 25.78 -29.05 -11.14
N ARG A 22 26.72 -29.72 -11.80
CA ARG A 22 27.26 -31.03 -11.39
C ARG A 22 27.90 -30.93 -10.00
N CYS A 23 27.58 -31.87 -9.12
CA CYS A 23 28.16 -31.99 -7.79
C CYS A 23 29.66 -32.36 -7.87
N ALA A 24 30.51 -31.55 -7.25
CA ALA A 24 31.85 -31.96 -6.82
C ALA A 24 31.76 -32.47 -5.36
N PRO A 25 32.62 -33.41 -4.93
CA PRO A 25 32.42 -34.12 -3.67
C PRO A 25 32.65 -33.21 -2.46
N PHE A 26 31.69 -33.26 -1.56
CA PHE A 26 31.60 -32.54 -0.30
C PHE A 26 32.74 -32.97 0.64
N ARG A 27 33.71 -32.07 0.90
CA ARG A 27 34.59 -32.19 2.07
C ARG A 27 33.76 -31.79 3.29
N SER A 28 33.53 -32.75 4.17
CA SER A 28 32.90 -32.58 5.47
C SER A 28 33.87 -31.88 6.43
N ASP A 29 33.77 -30.57 6.54
CA ASP A 29 34.31 -29.86 7.71
C ASP A 29 33.31 -29.99 8.87
N PRO A 30 33.78 -30.28 10.10
CA PRO A 30 32.93 -30.59 11.23
C PRO A 30 32.30 -29.32 11.80
N ILE A 31 30.97 -29.35 11.96
CA ILE A 31 30.15 -28.62 12.93
C ILE A 31 30.77 -27.30 13.46
N ARG A 32 30.71 -26.26 12.62
CA ARG A 32 30.48 -24.90 13.12
C ARG A 32 29.05 -24.51 12.75
N GLY A 33 28.08 -25.08 13.47
CA GLY A 33 26.69 -24.64 13.47
C GLY A 33 26.56 -23.25 14.10
N GLY A 34 27.22 -22.24 13.53
CA GLY A 34 26.99 -20.85 13.88
C GLY A 34 25.55 -20.53 13.52
N CYS A 35 24.67 -20.55 14.51
CA CYS A 35 23.29 -20.18 14.36
C CYS A 35 23.29 -18.70 13.98
N SER A 36 23.26 -18.42 12.67
CA SER A 36 23.28 -17.06 12.15
C SER A 36 22.08 -16.30 12.73
N MET A 37 22.36 -15.35 13.62
CA MET A 37 21.36 -14.57 14.35
C MET A 37 20.84 -13.44 13.48
N VAL A 38 19.59 -13.03 13.71
CA VAL A 38 19.05 -11.82 13.10
C VAL A 38 19.74 -10.60 13.75
N PRO A 39 20.34 -9.68 12.97
CA PRO A 39 21.00 -8.49 13.51
C PRO A 39 20.04 -7.59 14.28
N VAL A 40 20.52 -6.96 15.37
CA VAL A 40 19.72 -6.00 16.17
C VAL A 40 19.17 -4.86 15.30
N ALA A 41 19.95 -4.38 14.33
CA ALA A 41 19.50 -3.36 13.38
C ALA A 41 18.27 -3.80 12.57
N SER A 42 18.14 -5.09 12.24
CA SER A 42 16.95 -5.60 11.56
C SER A 42 15.70 -5.48 12.43
N PHE A 43 15.79 -5.77 13.73
CA PHE A 43 14.65 -5.56 14.66
C PHE A 43 14.23 -4.10 14.72
N VAL A 44 15.19 -3.19 14.88
CA VAL A 44 14.92 -1.75 14.94
C VAL A 44 14.23 -1.28 13.67
N PHE A 45 14.78 -1.61 12.50
CA PHE A 45 14.20 -1.18 11.23
C PHE A 45 12.86 -1.83 10.91
N MET A 46 12.65 -3.09 11.30
CA MET A 46 11.33 -3.70 11.19
C MET A 46 10.30 -3.00 12.09
N ALA A 47 10.66 -2.69 13.33
CA ALA A 47 9.80 -1.95 14.25
C ALA A 47 9.47 -0.54 13.73
N VAL A 48 10.45 0.18 13.19
CA VAL A 48 10.23 1.48 12.54
C VAL A 48 9.27 1.34 11.36
N THR A 49 9.42 0.33 10.51
CA THR A 49 8.50 0.07 9.40
C THR A 49 7.08 -0.22 9.85
N VAL A 50 6.89 -0.98 10.94
CA VAL A 50 5.57 -1.18 11.56
C VAL A 50 5.00 0.16 12.05
N VAL A 51 5.79 0.95 12.77
CA VAL A 51 5.36 2.27 13.27
C VAL A 51 4.97 3.19 12.11
N ILE A 52 5.69 3.18 11.00
CA ILE A 52 5.31 3.96 9.81
C ILE A 52 3.99 3.46 9.22
N ALA A 53 3.84 2.14 9.03
CA ALA A 53 2.67 1.54 8.39
C ALA A 53 1.36 1.78 9.15
N PHE A 54 1.39 1.76 10.49
CA PHE A 54 0.22 2.02 11.34
C PHE A 54 0.12 3.48 11.78
N GLY A 55 1.24 4.08 12.19
CA GLY A 55 1.29 5.40 12.81
C GLY A 55 0.97 6.54 11.85
N VAL A 56 1.44 6.48 10.59
CA VAL A 56 1.14 7.52 9.60
C VAL A 56 -0.37 7.64 9.32
N PRO A 57 -1.10 6.57 8.93
CA PRO A 57 -2.53 6.69 8.64
C PRO A 57 -3.38 6.94 9.89
N LEU A 58 -3.13 6.24 10.99
CA LEU A 58 -3.91 6.39 12.22
C LEU A 58 -3.62 7.73 12.92
N GLY A 59 -2.35 8.11 13.01
CA GLY A 59 -1.94 9.41 13.53
C GLY A 59 -2.48 10.56 12.68
N GLY A 60 -2.47 10.41 11.34
CA GLY A 60 -3.10 11.36 10.42
C GLY A 60 -4.60 11.50 10.65
N LEU A 61 -5.33 10.40 10.84
CA LEU A 61 -6.76 10.43 11.16
C LEU A 61 -7.04 11.11 12.51
N ILE A 62 -6.31 10.72 13.56
CA ILE A 62 -6.45 11.31 14.90
C ILE A 62 -6.16 12.81 14.86
N TRP A 63 -5.08 13.21 14.16
CA TRP A 63 -4.75 14.61 13.98
C TRP A 63 -5.89 15.37 13.31
N LEU A 64 -6.49 14.84 12.23
CA LEU A 64 -7.63 15.48 11.56
C LEU A 64 -8.88 15.58 12.45
N GLN A 65 -9.18 14.54 13.22
CA GLN A 65 -10.35 14.49 14.09
C GLN A 65 -10.24 15.42 15.31
N THR A 66 -9.01 15.67 15.78
CA THR A 66 -8.74 16.51 16.96
C THR A 66 -8.68 18.00 16.64
N ARG A 67 -8.59 18.41 15.36
CA ARG A 67 -8.60 19.83 14.98
C ARG A 67 -9.90 20.50 15.41
N ARG A 68 -9.77 21.62 16.13
CA ARG A 68 -10.89 22.47 16.55
C ARG A 68 -10.87 23.83 15.84
N THR A 69 -12.03 24.45 15.72
CA THR A 69 -12.16 25.87 15.38
C THR A 69 -11.87 26.74 16.61
N SER A 70 -11.73 28.06 16.44
CA SER A 70 -11.49 28.97 17.58
C SER A 70 -12.60 28.91 18.63
N GLY A 71 -13.82 28.49 18.25
CA GLY A 71 -14.95 28.27 19.16
C GLY A 71 -15.05 26.85 19.73
N GLY A 72 -14.02 26.01 19.61
CA GLY A 72 -13.99 24.66 20.21
C GLY A 72 -14.73 23.55 19.45
N ALA A 73 -15.51 23.89 18.42
CA ALA A 73 -16.19 22.91 17.58
C ALA A 73 -15.20 22.08 16.72
N PRO A 74 -15.51 20.83 16.36
CA PRO A 74 -14.71 20.05 15.42
C PRO A 74 -14.55 20.78 14.09
N ARG A 75 -13.30 20.96 13.64
CA ARG A 75 -13.00 21.66 12.38
C ARG A 75 -13.43 20.86 11.15
N TYR A 76 -13.34 19.52 11.23
CA TYR A 76 -13.66 18.62 10.13
C TYR A 76 -14.69 17.57 10.58
N PRO A 77 -15.97 17.95 10.72
CA PRO A 77 -17.00 17.01 11.15
C PRO A 77 -17.09 15.81 10.22
N ALA A 78 -17.22 14.62 10.81
CA ALA A 78 -17.35 13.33 10.13
C ALA A 78 -16.21 12.97 9.15
N VAL A 79 -15.01 13.53 9.32
CA VAL A 79 -13.82 13.22 8.50
C VAL A 79 -13.43 11.74 8.53
N GLY A 80 -13.71 11.04 9.63
CA GLY A 80 -13.47 9.60 9.76
C GLY A 80 -14.32 8.75 8.82
N ARG A 81 -15.47 9.27 8.36
CA ARG A 81 -16.29 8.57 7.36
C ARG A 81 -15.56 8.46 6.03
N ALA A 82 -14.90 9.54 5.61
CA ALA A 82 -14.10 9.54 4.39
C ALA A 82 -12.92 8.56 4.48
N PHE A 83 -12.24 8.51 5.62
CA PHE A 83 -11.19 7.53 5.91
C PHE A 83 -11.69 6.09 5.77
N LEU A 84 -12.81 5.76 6.43
CA LEU A 84 -13.39 4.41 6.35
C LEU A 84 -13.84 4.06 4.93
N CYS A 85 -14.39 5.02 4.18
CA CYS A 85 -14.72 4.82 2.77
C CYS A 85 -13.46 4.52 1.93
N GLY A 86 -12.34 5.21 2.20
CA GLY A 86 -11.06 4.92 1.55
C GLY A 86 -10.54 3.52 1.85
N ALA A 87 -10.58 3.12 3.12
CA ALA A 87 -10.18 1.78 3.54
C ALA A 87 -11.06 0.70 2.89
N LEU A 88 -12.36 0.93 2.83
CA LEU A 88 -13.31 0.05 2.16
C LEU A 88 -13.03 -0.07 0.65
N ALA A 89 -12.73 1.04 -0.03
CA ALA A 89 -12.45 1.06 -1.46
C ALA A 89 -11.24 0.19 -1.81
N PHE A 90 -10.12 0.34 -1.10
CA PHE A 90 -8.95 -0.52 -1.28
C PHE A 90 -9.28 -1.99 -0.97
N THR A 91 -9.93 -2.25 0.17
CA THR A 91 -10.22 -3.63 0.61
C THR A 91 -11.11 -4.35 -0.40
N ALA A 92 -12.17 -3.72 -0.88
CA ALA A 92 -13.05 -4.30 -1.88
C ALA A 92 -12.33 -4.51 -3.24
N ALA A 93 -11.57 -3.51 -3.70
CA ALA A 93 -10.95 -3.55 -5.03
C ALA A 93 -9.67 -4.41 -5.12
N GLN A 94 -8.88 -4.48 -4.05
CA GLN A 94 -7.65 -5.28 -4.03
C GLN A 94 -7.84 -6.57 -3.27
N VAL A 95 -8.14 -6.50 -1.97
CA VAL A 95 -8.13 -7.67 -1.08
C VAL A 95 -9.20 -8.68 -1.47
N LEU A 96 -10.41 -8.23 -1.78
CA LEU A 96 -11.53 -9.13 -2.06
C LEU A 96 -11.69 -9.52 -3.53
N THR A 97 -11.09 -8.77 -4.47
CA THR A 97 -11.33 -8.98 -5.90
C THR A 97 -10.04 -9.20 -6.68
N ARG A 98 -9.19 -8.18 -6.83
CA ARG A 98 -8.00 -8.29 -7.68
C ARG A 98 -6.97 -9.30 -7.18
N LEU A 99 -6.63 -9.31 -5.89
CA LEU A 99 -5.63 -10.22 -5.33
C LEU A 99 -6.03 -11.70 -5.50
N PRO A 100 -7.26 -12.12 -5.16
CA PRO A 100 -7.73 -13.48 -5.45
C PRO A 100 -7.68 -13.83 -6.94
N LEU A 101 -8.09 -12.90 -7.82
CA LEU A 101 -8.05 -13.11 -9.26
C LEU A 101 -6.61 -13.30 -9.78
N MET A 102 -5.67 -12.48 -9.30
CA MET A 102 -4.26 -12.60 -9.66
C MET A 102 -3.65 -13.90 -9.12
N ALA A 103 -4.04 -14.36 -7.93
CA ALA A 103 -3.61 -15.63 -7.38
C ALA A 103 -4.09 -16.82 -8.24
N LEU A 104 -5.34 -16.78 -8.72
CA LEU A 104 -5.87 -17.78 -9.65
C LEU A 104 -5.14 -17.77 -11.00
N LEU A 105 -4.79 -16.58 -11.51
CA LEU A 105 -3.99 -16.47 -12.74
C LEU A 105 -2.56 -17.03 -12.56
N ALA A 106 -1.96 -16.82 -11.38
CA ALA A 106 -0.61 -17.27 -11.10
C ALA A 106 -0.46 -18.80 -11.14
N THR A 107 -1.51 -19.56 -10.80
CA THR A 107 -1.49 -21.03 -10.93
C THR A 107 -1.45 -21.50 -12.39
N HIS A 108 -1.86 -20.63 -13.33
CA HIS A 108 -1.90 -20.91 -14.77
C HIS A 108 -0.82 -20.15 -15.55
N ARG A 109 0.27 -19.70 -14.90
CA ARG A 109 1.33 -18.86 -15.50
C ARG A 109 1.95 -19.40 -16.80
N ALA A 110 1.88 -20.70 -17.05
CA ALA A 110 2.38 -21.31 -18.28
C ALA A 110 1.53 -20.96 -19.51
N HIS A 111 0.26 -20.55 -19.30
CA HIS A 111 -0.62 -20.12 -20.36
C HIS A 111 -0.22 -18.71 -20.86
N PRO A 112 -0.08 -18.46 -22.17
CA PRO A 112 0.39 -17.18 -22.72
C PRO A 112 -0.40 -15.97 -22.23
N LEU A 113 -1.74 -16.09 -22.15
CA LEU A 113 -2.59 -15.03 -21.63
C LEU A 113 -2.32 -14.74 -20.15
N ALA A 114 -2.10 -15.78 -19.33
CA ALA A 114 -1.82 -15.58 -17.90
C ALA A 114 -0.45 -14.92 -17.72
N ALA A 115 0.56 -15.33 -18.49
CA ALA A 115 1.88 -14.68 -18.49
C ALA A 115 1.80 -13.21 -18.93
N PHE A 116 1.01 -12.89 -19.96
CA PHE A 116 0.77 -11.52 -20.39
C PHE A 116 0.07 -10.68 -19.30
N LEU A 117 -1.00 -11.19 -18.69
CA LEU A 117 -1.76 -10.50 -17.65
C LEU A 117 -0.93 -10.26 -16.37
N LEU A 118 0.02 -11.15 -16.08
CA LEU A 118 0.95 -11.04 -14.96
C LEU A 118 2.21 -10.22 -15.29
N SER A 119 2.40 -9.79 -16.54
CA SER A 119 3.54 -8.97 -16.92
C SER A 119 3.55 -7.64 -16.16
N GLY A 120 4.75 -7.08 -15.89
CA GLY A 120 4.91 -5.84 -15.13
C GLY A 120 4.00 -4.68 -15.60
N PRO A 121 3.97 -4.35 -16.91
CA PRO A 121 3.07 -3.33 -17.44
C PRO A 121 1.59 -3.61 -17.18
N VAL A 122 1.11 -4.80 -17.54
CA VAL A 122 -0.31 -5.15 -17.42
C VAL A 122 -0.72 -5.24 -15.95
N ALA A 123 0.11 -5.84 -15.10
CA ALA A 123 -0.11 -5.88 -13.66
C ALA A 123 -0.17 -4.47 -13.05
N SER A 124 0.65 -3.53 -13.51
CA SER A 124 0.66 -2.14 -13.00
C SER A 124 -0.59 -1.38 -13.37
N TYR A 125 -1.00 -1.42 -14.63
CA TYR A 125 -2.19 -0.69 -15.09
C TYR A 125 -3.49 -1.37 -14.64
N THR A 126 -3.54 -2.70 -14.51
CA THR A 126 -4.69 -3.38 -13.91
C THR A 126 -4.81 -3.09 -12.41
N ALA A 127 -3.70 -2.89 -11.68
CA ALA A 127 -3.76 -2.40 -10.30
C ALA A 127 -4.45 -1.04 -10.25
N GLY A 128 -3.97 -0.08 -11.06
CA GLY A 128 -4.61 1.24 -11.19
C GLY A 128 -6.08 1.14 -11.58
N LEU A 129 -6.42 0.30 -12.56
CA LEU A 129 -7.80 0.14 -13.01
C LEU A 129 -8.73 -0.31 -11.88
N PHE A 130 -8.37 -1.37 -11.16
CA PHE A 130 -9.21 -1.88 -10.06
C PHE A 130 -9.31 -0.87 -8.91
N GLU A 131 -8.18 -0.31 -8.46
CA GLU A 131 -8.18 0.61 -7.32
C GLU A 131 -8.91 1.92 -7.59
N GLU A 132 -8.67 2.53 -8.75
CA GLU A 132 -9.29 3.80 -9.11
C GLU A 132 -10.78 3.63 -9.43
N THR A 133 -11.19 2.47 -9.96
CA THR A 133 -12.60 2.13 -10.13
C THR A 133 -13.29 1.95 -8.79
N GLY A 134 -12.70 1.17 -7.87
CA GLY A 134 -13.22 1.03 -6.51
C GLY A 134 -13.33 2.38 -5.79
N ARG A 135 -12.32 3.23 -5.93
CA ARG A 135 -12.32 4.60 -5.41
C ARG A 135 -13.46 5.44 -5.97
N LEU A 136 -13.61 5.49 -7.29
CA LEU A 136 -14.68 6.24 -7.94
C LEU A 136 -16.06 5.76 -7.50
N VAL A 137 -16.28 4.44 -7.49
CA VAL A 137 -17.56 3.84 -7.09
C VAL A 137 -17.89 4.22 -5.65
N VAL A 138 -16.96 4.06 -4.72
CA VAL A 138 -17.19 4.41 -3.32
C VAL A 138 -17.43 5.92 -3.16
N MET A 139 -16.69 6.78 -3.86
CA MET A 139 -16.90 8.22 -3.80
C MET A 139 -18.31 8.62 -4.29
N VAL A 140 -18.76 8.06 -5.42
CA VAL A 140 -20.09 8.34 -5.99
C VAL A 140 -21.22 7.77 -5.13
N LEU A 141 -21.03 6.62 -4.50
CA LEU A 141 -22.08 5.95 -3.73
C LEU A 141 -22.14 6.43 -2.27
N LEU A 142 -20.99 6.53 -1.59
CA LEU A 142 -20.90 6.73 -0.14
C LEU A 142 -20.45 8.15 0.27
N LEU A 143 -19.83 8.93 -0.63
CA LEU A 143 -19.38 10.30 -0.35
C LEU A 143 -20.21 11.41 -1.04
N ARG A 144 -21.47 11.13 -1.41
CA ARG A 144 -22.39 12.04 -2.15
C ARG A 144 -22.52 13.49 -1.67
N ARG A 145 -22.11 13.83 -0.45
CA ARG A 145 -22.15 15.19 0.15
C ARG A 145 -20.80 15.68 0.68
N PHE A 146 -19.80 14.81 0.66
CA PHE A 146 -18.52 14.97 1.34
C PHE A 146 -17.44 15.20 0.29
N HIS A 147 -17.49 16.40 -0.30
CA HIS A 147 -16.63 16.81 -1.40
C HIS A 147 -15.63 17.89 -0.97
N ARG A 148 -15.36 18.02 0.33
CA ARG A 148 -14.32 18.95 0.81
C ARG A 148 -12.96 18.39 0.42
N TRP A 149 -11.98 19.28 0.22
CA TRP A 149 -10.61 18.86 -0.01
C TRP A 149 -10.10 17.89 1.07
N ILE A 150 -10.46 18.14 2.34
CA ILE A 150 -10.10 17.28 3.47
C ILE A 150 -10.77 15.91 3.44
N ASP A 151 -11.95 15.78 2.83
CA ASP A 151 -12.60 14.48 2.65
C ASP A 151 -11.78 13.63 1.66
N GLY A 152 -11.23 14.23 0.61
CA GLY A 152 -10.32 13.56 -0.33
C GLY A 152 -9.01 13.14 0.32
N VAL A 153 -8.41 14.01 1.15
CA VAL A 153 -7.20 13.68 1.93
C VAL A 153 -7.47 12.53 2.90
N SER A 154 -8.55 12.63 3.67
CA SER A 154 -8.94 11.59 4.63
C SER A 154 -9.23 10.26 3.95
N PHE A 155 -9.92 10.28 2.80
CA PHE A 155 -10.15 9.08 1.99
C PHE A 155 -8.83 8.44 1.56
N GLY A 156 -7.90 9.21 1.02
CA GLY A 156 -6.63 8.64 0.58
C GLY A 156 -5.74 8.16 1.73
N LEU A 157 -5.79 8.80 2.91
CA LEU A 157 -5.17 8.29 4.14
C LEU A 157 -5.76 6.93 4.54
N GLY A 158 -7.08 6.76 4.41
CA GLY A 158 -7.74 5.49 4.66
C GLY A 158 -7.37 4.41 3.64
N HIS A 159 -7.36 4.77 2.35
CA HIS A 159 -7.03 3.87 1.24
C HIS A 159 -5.58 3.40 1.28
N GLY A 160 -4.62 4.33 1.29
CA GLY A 160 -3.20 3.99 1.39
C GLY A 160 -2.82 3.44 2.76
N GLY A 161 -3.53 3.85 3.82
CA GLY A 161 -3.32 3.39 5.18
C GLY A 161 -3.67 1.91 5.36
N ILE A 162 -4.84 1.48 4.90
CA ILE A 162 -5.21 0.05 4.98
C ILE A 162 -4.30 -0.81 4.11
N GLU A 163 -3.86 -0.31 2.95
CA GLU A 163 -2.84 -1.01 2.15
C GLU A 163 -1.54 -1.17 2.94
N ALA A 164 -1.05 -0.08 3.55
CA ALA A 164 0.18 -0.12 4.33
C ALA A 164 0.09 -1.08 5.52
N MET A 165 -1.01 -1.03 6.27
CA MET A 165 -1.25 -1.90 7.43
C MET A 165 -1.35 -3.38 7.04
N LEU A 166 -2.14 -3.71 6.01
CA LEU A 166 -2.37 -5.10 5.60
C LEU A 166 -1.18 -5.72 4.89
N LEU A 167 -0.56 -4.99 3.95
CA LEU A 167 0.47 -5.56 3.07
C LEU A 167 1.88 -5.49 3.63
N VAL A 168 2.18 -4.49 4.49
CA VAL A 168 3.52 -4.31 5.06
C VAL A 168 3.49 -4.41 6.58
N GLY A 169 2.57 -3.70 7.23
CA GLY A 169 2.47 -3.68 8.70
C GLY A 169 2.34 -5.08 9.30
N LEU A 170 1.34 -5.85 8.89
CA LEU A 170 1.10 -7.20 9.41
C LEU A 170 2.26 -8.16 9.09
N SER A 171 2.82 -8.08 7.88
CA SER A 171 3.99 -8.89 7.49
C SER A 171 5.22 -8.56 8.34
N TYR A 172 5.45 -7.30 8.67
CA TYR A 172 6.60 -6.89 9.49
C TYR A 172 6.41 -7.18 10.98
N VAL A 173 5.18 -7.16 11.48
CA VAL A 173 4.85 -7.72 12.80
C VAL A 173 5.18 -9.21 12.84
N SER A 174 4.79 -9.97 11.81
CA SER A 174 5.15 -11.39 11.69
C SER A 174 6.66 -11.60 11.62
N ASN A 175 7.38 -10.80 10.83
CA ASN A 175 8.85 -10.89 10.74
C ASN A 175 9.54 -10.61 12.08
N LEU A 176 9.03 -9.66 12.88
CA LEU A 176 9.55 -9.42 14.23
C LEU A 176 9.39 -10.65 15.13
N VAL A 177 8.21 -11.29 15.12
CA VAL A 177 7.97 -12.53 15.87
C VAL A 177 8.93 -13.63 15.41
N ILE A 178 9.07 -13.83 14.10
CA ILE A 178 9.99 -14.83 13.53
C ILE A 178 11.44 -14.53 13.94
N ALA A 179 11.86 -13.27 13.87
CA ALA A 179 13.21 -12.87 14.26
C ALA A 179 13.48 -13.13 15.75
N VAL A 180 12.50 -12.86 16.64
CA VAL A 180 12.60 -13.22 18.06
C VAL A 180 12.73 -14.74 18.22
N MET A 181 11.93 -15.54 17.51
CA MET A 181 12.01 -16.99 17.58
C MET A 181 13.37 -17.54 17.11
N ILE A 182 13.95 -16.97 16.05
CA ILE A 182 15.29 -17.33 15.59
C ILE A 182 16.32 -17.03 16.68
N ASN A 183 16.31 -15.81 17.22
CA ASN A 183 17.30 -15.37 18.20
C ASN A 183 17.13 -16.00 19.60
N THR A 184 15.96 -16.58 19.89
CA THR A 184 15.70 -17.30 21.16
C THR A 184 15.86 -18.83 21.02
N GLY A 185 16.36 -19.32 19.87
CA GLY A 185 16.57 -20.74 19.62
C GLY A 185 15.29 -21.55 19.39
N GLN A 186 14.14 -20.88 19.18
CA GLN A 186 12.84 -21.51 18.96
C GLN A 186 12.55 -21.80 17.46
N TRP A 187 13.52 -21.57 16.58
CA TRP A 187 13.37 -21.78 15.13
C TRP A 187 12.88 -23.20 14.79
N SER A 188 13.39 -24.24 15.46
CA SER A 188 13.00 -25.63 15.20
C SER A 188 11.49 -25.87 15.36
N ARG A 189 10.85 -25.21 16.33
CA ARG A 189 9.40 -25.29 16.55
C ARG A 189 8.61 -24.66 15.40
N LEU A 190 9.06 -23.51 14.91
CA LEU A 190 8.43 -22.83 13.79
C LEU A 190 8.66 -23.59 12.47
N ALA A 191 9.89 -24.07 12.24
CA ALA A 191 10.25 -24.83 11.05
C ALA A 191 9.42 -26.10 10.89
N ALA A 192 9.07 -26.77 12.01
CA ALA A 192 8.21 -27.95 12.01
C ALA A 192 6.77 -27.69 11.55
N MET A 193 6.29 -26.44 11.64
CA MET A 193 4.95 -26.03 11.19
C MET A 193 4.93 -25.53 9.73
N LEU A 194 6.10 -25.39 9.11
CA LEU A 194 6.25 -24.91 7.74
C LEU A 194 6.54 -26.07 6.80
N PRO A 195 6.12 -25.98 5.53
CA PRO A 195 6.63 -26.88 4.49
C PRO A 195 8.17 -26.85 4.44
N ALA A 196 8.79 -28.02 4.31
CA ALA A 196 10.25 -28.16 4.41
C ALA A 196 11.03 -27.32 3.37
N ASP A 197 10.42 -27.10 2.20
CA ASP A 197 10.92 -26.25 1.11
C ASP A 197 10.83 -24.74 1.41
N ARG A 198 9.95 -24.34 2.34
CA ARG A 198 9.69 -22.94 2.71
C ARG A 198 10.47 -22.50 3.94
N ALA A 199 10.74 -23.42 4.87
CA ALA A 199 11.37 -23.10 6.15
C ALA A 199 12.74 -22.42 5.97
N GLY A 200 13.62 -23.01 5.16
CA GLY A 200 14.94 -22.44 4.89
C GLY A 200 14.85 -21.02 4.31
N ALA A 201 13.96 -20.83 3.32
CA ALA A 201 13.77 -19.55 2.66
C ALA A 201 13.28 -18.44 3.61
N VAL A 202 12.39 -18.77 4.56
CA VAL A 202 11.93 -17.82 5.59
C VAL A 202 13.09 -17.42 6.50
N ARG A 203 13.91 -18.38 6.94
CA ARG A 203 15.08 -18.10 7.78
C ARG A 203 16.10 -17.23 7.06
N ASP A 204 16.40 -17.56 5.81
CA ASP A 204 17.37 -16.84 4.99
C ASP A 204 16.90 -15.41 4.72
N ALA A 205 15.59 -15.18 4.55
CA ALA A 205 15.04 -13.84 4.42
C ALA A 205 15.25 -12.99 5.69
N MET A 206 15.29 -13.59 6.88
CA MET A 206 15.48 -12.85 8.13
C MET A 206 16.96 -12.57 8.42
N VAL A 207 17.84 -13.51 8.10
CA VAL A 207 19.26 -13.42 8.47
C VAL A 207 20.14 -12.91 7.34
N GLY A 208 19.79 -13.22 6.09
CA GLY A 208 20.56 -12.86 4.90
C GLY A 208 20.18 -11.51 4.29
N THR A 209 19.05 -10.92 4.68
CA THR A 209 18.64 -9.60 4.17
C THR A 209 19.41 -8.49 4.88
N PRO A 210 20.08 -7.58 4.14
CA PRO A 210 20.71 -6.40 4.74
C PRO A 210 19.69 -5.60 5.56
N SER A 211 20.00 -5.34 6.83
CA SER A 211 19.04 -4.77 7.79
C SER A 211 18.35 -3.50 7.28
N VAL A 212 19.09 -2.64 6.58
CA VAL A 212 18.57 -1.37 6.06
C VAL A 212 17.42 -1.54 5.06
N LEU A 213 17.30 -2.70 4.40
CA LEU A 213 16.21 -2.97 3.46
C LEU A 213 14.86 -3.15 4.16
N PHE A 214 14.86 -3.53 5.44
CA PHE A 214 13.64 -3.55 6.25
C PHE A 214 13.09 -2.13 6.46
N LEU A 215 13.95 -1.11 6.55
CA LEU A 215 13.54 0.30 6.62
C LEU A 215 13.01 0.81 5.28
N ALA A 216 13.63 0.41 4.17
CA ALA A 216 13.21 0.83 2.83
C ALA A 216 11.73 0.50 2.56
N ALA A 217 11.22 -0.63 3.06
CA ALA A 217 9.81 -0.97 2.95
C ALA A 217 8.88 0.03 3.67
N GLY A 218 9.30 0.57 4.82
CA GLY A 218 8.57 1.63 5.51
C GLY A 218 8.57 2.93 4.73
N VAL A 219 9.72 3.31 4.16
CA VAL A 219 9.84 4.51 3.30
C VAL A 219 8.94 4.40 2.07
N GLU A 220 8.87 3.21 1.44
CA GLU A 220 7.96 2.94 0.33
C GLU A 220 6.49 3.25 0.72
N ARG A 221 6.08 2.90 1.95
CA ARG A 221 4.72 3.17 2.44
C ARG A 221 4.40 4.65 2.56
N ILE A 222 5.37 5.49 2.95
CA ILE A 222 5.16 6.95 2.99
C ILE A 222 4.84 7.48 1.60
N SER A 223 5.63 7.07 0.60
CA SER A 223 5.42 7.49 -0.79
C SER A 223 4.07 6.98 -1.34
N ALA A 224 3.74 5.71 -1.10
CA ALA A 224 2.48 5.10 -1.52
C ALA A 224 1.26 5.80 -0.90
N ILE A 225 1.26 6.04 0.41
CA ILE A 225 0.19 6.78 1.09
C ILE A 225 0.03 8.17 0.48
N GLY A 226 1.14 8.87 0.20
CA GLY A 226 1.12 10.18 -0.47
C GLY A 226 0.47 10.13 -1.85
N VAL A 227 0.79 9.13 -2.67
CA VAL A 227 0.15 8.89 -3.98
C VAL A 227 -1.36 8.66 -3.81
N HIS A 228 -1.79 7.80 -2.88
CA HIS A 228 -3.22 7.54 -2.65
C HIS A 228 -3.97 8.77 -2.15
N VAL A 229 -3.37 9.59 -1.27
CA VAL A 229 -3.90 10.90 -0.87
C VAL A 229 -4.10 11.79 -2.08
N ALA A 230 -3.08 11.95 -2.92
CA ALA A 230 -3.14 12.84 -4.06
C ALA A 230 -4.18 12.40 -5.10
N LEU A 231 -4.18 11.12 -5.46
CA LEU A 231 -5.13 10.58 -6.43
C LEU A 231 -6.56 10.55 -5.87
N SER A 232 -6.74 10.43 -4.55
CA SER A 232 -8.07 10.55 -3.93
C SER A 232 -8.62 11.97 -4.01
N VAL A 233 -7.79 12.97 -3.79
CA VAL A 233 -8.18 14.37 -4.02
C VAL A 233 -8.52 14.60 -5.49
N LEU A 234 -7.73 14.07 -6.43
CA LEU A 234 -7.99 14.21 -7.88
C LEU A 234 -9.34 13.61 -8.30
N VAL A 235 -9.62 12.36 -7.90
CA VAL A 235 -10.88 11.69 -8.26
C VAL A 235 -12.07 12.40 -7.60
N LEU A 236 -11.95 12.79 -6.32
CA LEU A 236 -13.01 13.51 -5.63
C LEU A 236 -13.28 14.89 -6.25
N TRP A 237 -12.22 15.59 -6.68
CA TRP A 237 -12.33 16.82 -7.46
C TRP A 237 -13.09 16.58 -8.77
N GLY A 238 -12.79 15.50 -9.48
CA GLY A 238 -13.51 15.11 -10.69
C GLY A 238 -14.98 14.83 -10.45
N VAL A 239 -15.31 14.12 -9.36
CA VAL A 239 -16.70 13.88 -8.93
C VAL A 239 -17.41 15.20 -8.64
N HIS A 240 -16.78 16.09 -7.89
CA HIS A 240 -17.36 17.39 -7.54
C HIS A 240 -17.60 18.28 -8.77
N ARG A 241 -16.65 18.29 -9.73
CA ARG A 241 -16.72 19.11 -10.96
C ARG A 241 -17.48 18.45 -12.11
N GLN A 242 -18.19 17.35 -11.87
CA GLN A 242 -18.88 16.59 -12.92
C GLN A 242 -17.97 16.10 -14.06
N ARG A 243 -16.67 15.92 -13.80
CA ARG A 243 -15.64 15.41 -14.71
C ARG A 243 -15.08 14.05 -14.26
N LYS A 244 -15.92 13.26 -13.60
CA LYS A 244 -15.53 12.01 -12.92
C LYS A 244 -14.82 10.99 -13.82
N ALA A 245 -15.26 10.84 -15.08
CA ALA A 245 -14.64 9.91 -16.03
C ALA A 245 -13.22 10.33 -16.41
N LEU A 246 -13.00 11.63 -16.67
CA LEU A 246 -11.68 12.16 -16.98
C LEU A 246 -10.74 12.04 -15.77
N ALA A 247 -11.20 12.42 -14.58
CA ALA A 247 -10.38 12.32 -13.37
C ALA A 247 -10.03 10.86 -13.04
N TRP A 248 -10.96 9.93 -13.24
CA TRP A 248 -10.71 8.49 -13.11
C TRP A 248 -9.67 8.00 -14.12
N LEU A 249 -9.81 8.34 -15.41
CA LEU A 249 -8.85 7.92 -16.43
C LEU A 249 -7.43 8.44 -16.12
N VAL A 250 -7.32 9.71 -15.76
CA VAL A 250 -6.04 10.31 -15.35
C VAL A 250 -5.48 9.60 -14.11
N ALA A 251 -6.31 9.29 -13.11
CA ALA A 251 -5.87 8.57 -11.94
C ALA A 251 -5.38 7.15 -12.26
N VAL A 252 -6.07 6.42 -13.14
CA VAL A 252 -5.65 5.07 -13.60
C VAL A 252 -4.27 5.13 -14.26
N VAL A 253 -4.06 6.09 -15.16
CA VAL A 253 -2.79 6.27 -15.86
C VAL A 253 -1.67 6.64 -14.89
N LEU A 254 -1.90 7.62 -14.02
CA LEU A 254 -0.89 8.05 -13.04
C LEU A 254 -0.53 6.94 -12.06
N HIS A 255 -1.53 6.25 -11.50
CA HIS A 255 -1.31 5.12 -10.61
C HIS A 255 -0.54 4.00 -11.32
N GLY A 256 -1.01 3.56 -12.49
CA GLY A 256 -0.34 2.53 -13.28
C GLY A 256 1.10 2.90 -13.61
N THR A 257 1.37 4.17 -13.94
CA THR A 257 2.72 4.67 -14.24
C THR A 257 3.64 4.65 -13.03
N VAL A 258 3.16 5.09 -11.85
CA VAL A 258 3.95 5.02 -10.60
C VAL A 258 4.31 3.56 -10.29
N ASN A 259 3.35 2.65 -10.39
CA ASN A 259 3.58 1.22 -10.18
C ASN A 259 4.56 0.63 -11.21
N LEU A 260 4.40 0.98 -12.49
CA LEU A 260 5.26 0.49 -13.55
C LEU A 260 6.70 0.99 -13.39
N THR A 261 6.88 2.26 -13.01
CA THR A 261 8.20 2.85 -12.74
C THR A 261 8.94 2.03 -11.68
N ALA A 262 8.26 1.76 -10.57
CA ALA A 262 8.73 0.89 -9.50
C ALA A 262 9.17 -0.51 -10.02
N ILE A 263 8.35 -1.16 -10.85
CA ILE A 263 8.67 -2.47 -11.43
C ILE A 263 9.87 -2.41 -12.37
N LEU A 264 9.89 -1.45 -13.29
CA LEU A 264 10.93 -1.34 -14.31
C LEU A 264 12.29 -1.06 -13.67
N MET A 265 12.34 -0.17 -12.68
CA MET A 265 13.58 0.12 -11.95
C MET A 265 14.07 -1.11 -11.18
N ALA A 266 13.17 -1.83 -10.50
CA ALA A 266 13.52 -3.07 -9.81
C ALA A 266 14.01 -4.16 -10.79
N GLY A 267 13.33 -4.32 -11.94
CA GLY A 267 13.72 -5.25 -13.00
C GLY A 267 15.06 -4.91 -13.64
N ALA A 268 15.38 -3.61 -13.75
CA ALA A 268 16.68 -3.09 -14.16
C ALA A 268 17.77 -3.19 -13.06
N ARG A 269 17.45 -3.80 -11.91
CA ARG A 269 18.35 -3.96 -10.76
C ARG A 269 18.87 -2.65 -10.19
N ILE A 270 18.09 -1.57 -10.33
CA ILE A 270 18.39 -0.28 -9.69
C ILE A 270 18.28 -0.46 -8.18
N GLY A 271 19.23 0.12 -7.44
CA GLY A 271 19.29 0.02 -5.99
C GLY A 271 18.00 0.52 -5.33
N PRO A 272 17.52 -0.11 -4.25
CA PRO A 272 16.21 0.18 -3.64
C PRO A 272 16.08 1.64 -3.21
N TRP A 273 17.14 2.26 -2.68
CA TRP A 273 17.10 3.66 -2.27
C TRP A 273 16.88 4.65 -3.41
N TRP A 274 17.37 4.35 -4.62
CA TRP A 274 17.07 5.14 -5.81
C TRP A 274 15.62 4.99 -6.25
N ILE A 275 15.07 3.77 -6.12
CA ILE A 275 13.64 3.53 -6.36
C ILE A 275 12.80 4.34 -5.36
N GLU A 276 13.12 4.27 -4.06
CA GLU A 276 12.38 5.03 -3.04
C GLU A 276 12.47 6.54 -3.28
N LEU A 277 13.63 7.06 -3.68
CA LEU A 277 13.80 8.47 -4.01
C LEU A 277 12.89 8.89 -5.18
N VAL A 278 12.88 8.12 -6.27
CA VAL A 278 12.02 8.42 -7.44
C VAL A 278 10.55 8.37 -7.05
N LEU A 279 10.12 7.36 -6.30
CA LEU A 279 8.73 7.25 -5.83
C LEU A 279 8.34 8.40 -4.91
N LEU A 280 9.24 8.83 -4.02
CA LEU A 280 9.01 9.97 -3.15
C LEU A 280 8.84 11.27 -3.94
N VAL A 281 9.67 11.50 -4.97
CA VAL A 281 9.55 12.66 -5.88
C VAL A 281 8.22 12.63 -6.63
N LEU A 282 7.82 11.48 -7.18
CA LEU A 282 6.53 11.32 -7.86
C LEU A 282 5.35 11.57 -6.91
N ALA A 283 5.41 11.01 -5.69
CA ALA A 283 4.41 11.25 -4.65
C ALA A 283 4.32 12.73 -4.29
N ALA A 284 5.45 13.41 -4.11
CA ALA A 284 5.50 14.84 -3.82
C ALA A 284 4.89 15.69 -4.96
N ALA A 285 5.21 15.38 -6.22
CA ALA A 285 4.62 16.07 -7.37
C ALA A 285 3.09 15.91 -7.43
N LEU A 286 2.58 14.71 -7.17
CA LEU A 286 1.14 14.44 -7.10
C LEU A 286 0.47 15.16 -5.92
N LEU A 287 1.13 15.21 -4.76
CA LEU A 287 0.64 15.96 -3.60
C LEU A 287 0.59 17.46 -3.87
N VAL A 288 1.57 18.03 -4.58
CA VAL A 288 1.54 19.43 -5.02
C VAL A 288 0.33 19.68 -5.92
N LEU A 289 0.05 18.79 -6.88
CA LEU A 289 -1.18 18.87 -7.69
C LEU A 289 -2.43 18.83 -6.81
N ALA A 290 -2.50 17.91 -5.85
CA ALA A 290 -3.64 17.79 -4.94
C ALA A 290 -3.86 19.06 -4.09
N VAL A 291 -2.78 19.71 -3.62
CA VAL A 291 -2.86 20.99 -2.91
C VAL A 291 -3.37 22.10 -3.84
N ARG A 292 -2.91 22.14 -5.09
CA ARG A 292 -3.39 23.12 -6.09
C ARG A 292 -4.87 22.98 -6.44
N LEU A 293 -5.44 21.78 -6.28
CA LEU A 293 -6.89 21.55 -6.47
C LEU A 293 -7.75 22.06 -5.30
N ARG A 294 -7.17 22.38 -4.14
CA ARG A 294 -7.91 22.79 -2.94
C ARG A 294 -8.87 23.98 -3.15
N PRO A 295 -8.48 25.10 -3.79
CA PRO A 295 -9.39 26.24 -3.98
C PRO A 295 -10.60 25.91 -4.85
N ALA A 296 -10.49 24.84 -5.65
CA ALA A 296 -11.53 24.39 -6.55
C ALA A 296 -12.53 23.41 -5.90
N MET A 297 -12.35 23.06 -4.61
CA MET A 297 -13.17 22.10 -3.89
C MET A 297 -14.18 22.74 -2.95
N ALA A 298 -15.16 21.96 -2.49
CA ALA A 298 -16.17 22.44 -1.55
C ALA A 298 -15.52 22.90 -0.23
N ALA A 299 -16.01 24.01 0.32
CA ALA A 299 -15.60 24.50 1.64
C ALA A 299 -16.22 23.64 2.75
N ASP A 300 -17.51 23.32 2.62
CA ASP A 300 -18.31 22.63 3.62
C ASP A 300 -18.97 21.36 3.07
N VAL A 301 -19.49 20.53 3.98
CA VAL A 301 -20.32 19.38 3.63
C VAL A 301 -21.64 19.89 3.08
N THR A 302 -22.06 19.39 1.92
CA THR A 302 -23.36 19.81 1.35
C THR A 302 -24.50 19.42 2.29
N PRO A 303 -25.42 20.34 2.63
CA PRO A 303 -26.53 20.06 3.52
C PRO A 303 -27.43 18.92 3.01
N ASP A 304 -28.03 18.16 3.93
CA ASP A 304 -29.01 17.13 3.58
C ASP A 304 -30.41 17.77 3.52
N LEU A 305 -30.85 18.17 2.32
CA LEU A 305 -32.15 18.84 2.15
C LEU A 305 -33.33 17.97 2.61
N ARG A 306 -33.18 16.64 2.67
CA ARG A 306 -34.21 15.71 3.18
C ARG A 306 -34.36 15.73 4.69
N ARG A 307 -33.39 16.27 5.42
CA ARG A 307 -33.40 16.37 6.88
C ARG A 307 -33.55 17.82 7.36
N MET A 308 -33.72 18.77 6.43
CA MET A 308 -33.95 20.15 6.79
C MET A 308 -35.43 20.35 7.15
N PRO A 309 -35.75 21.13 8.19
CA PRO A 309 -37.12 21.56 8.44
C PRO A 309 -37.65 22.29 7.20
N PRO A 310 -38.97 22.18 6.89
CA PRO A 310 -39.56 22.94 5.80
C PRO A 310 -39.29 24.45 6.00
N PRO A 311 -39.11 25.22 4.91
CA PRO A 311 -38.88 26.65 5.02
C PRO A 311 -40.00 27.29 5.84
N ILE A 312 -39.63 28.04 6.87
CA ILE A 312 -40.58 28.82 7.65
C ILE A 312 -41.20 29.82 6.67
N ALA A 313 -42.46 29.61 6.31
CA ALA A 313 -43.20 30.57 5.51
C ALA A 313 -43.16 31.90 6.25
N GLN A 314 -42.43 32.88 5.71
CA GLN A 314 -42.48 34.24 6.21
C GLN A 314 -43.92 34.70 6.00
N ARG A 315 -44.67 34.88 7.09
CA ARG A 315 -45.98 35.51 7.03
C ARG A 315 -45.73 36.96 6.60
N VAL A 316 -46.17 37.29 5.39
CA VAL A 316 -46.28 38.66 4.88
C VAL A 316 -47.49 39.31 5.54
#